data_AF-X0YQV8-F1
#
_entry.id   AF-X0YQV8-F1
#
_cell.length_a   1.000
_cell.length_b   1.000
_cell.length_c   1.000
_cell.angle_alpha   90.00
_cell.angle_beta   90.00
_cell.angle_gamma   90.00
#
_symmetry.space_group_name_H-M   'P 1'
#
loop_
_entity.id
_entity.type
_entity.pdbx_description
1 polymer ?
#
loop_
_entity_poly.entity_id
_entity_poly.type
_entity_poly.pdbx_seq_one_letter_code
_entity_poly.pdbx_strand_id
1 'polypeptide(L)' 'AKILLNTSRLVMDHQEIKELDLNPVMVYEKGAKTVDARIILE' A
#
# COMPACT_ATOMS: atom_id res chain seq x y z
N ALA A 1 -6.69 3.50 9.06
CA ALA A 1 -7.40 2.22 8.83
C ALA A 1 -7.52 1.85 7.34
N LYS A 2 -8.15 2.68 6.48
CA LYS A 2 -8.43 2.31 5.07
C LYS A 2 -7.22 1.93 4.23
N ILE A 3 -6.09 2.64 4.36
CA ILE A 3 -4.87 2.33 3.57
C ILE A 3 -4.41 0.89 3.86
N LEU A 4 -4.21 0.53 5.12
CA LEU A 4 -3.75 -0.80 5.52
C LEU A 4 -4.70 -1.93 5.08
N LEU A 5 -6.01 -1.75 5.24
CA LEU A 5 -6.99 -2.74 4.83
C LEU A 5 -7.05 -2.91 3.31
N ASN A 6 -7.01 -1.81 2.56
CA ASN A 6 -7.04 -1.86 1.10
C ASN A 6 -5.75 -2.45 0.54
N THR A 7 -4.59 -2.14 1.13
CA THR A 7 -3.30 -2.68 0.69
C THR A 7 -3.15 -4.14 1.08
N SER A 8 -3.67 -4.55 2.24
CA SER A 8 -3.77 -5.97 2.60
C SER A 8 -4.65 -6.73 1.61
N ARG A 9 -5.79 -6.16 1.22
CA ARG A 9 -6.64 -6.77 0.18
C ARG A 9 -5.93 -6.86 -1.16
N LEU A 10 -5.21 -5.81 -1.58
CA LEU A 10 -4.43 -5.82 -2.82
C LEU A 10 -3.44 -7.00 -2.86
N VAL A 11 -2.68 -7.21 -1.79
CA VAL A 11 -1.72 -8.33 -1.70
C VAL A 11 -2.43 -9.69 -1.68
N MET A 12 -3.62 -9.77 -1.06
CA MET A 12 -4.41 -11.01 -1.08
C MET A 12 -5.00 -11.32 -2.47
N ASP A 13 -5.47 -10.31 -3.19
CA ASP A 13 -6.08 -10.48 -4.51
C ASP A 13 -5.03 -10.74 -5.60
N HIS A 14 -3.79 -10.32 -5.38
CA HIS A 14 -2.64 -10.47 -6.28
C HIS A 14 -1.51 -11.25 -5.61
N GLN A 15 -1.61 -12.58 -5.64
CA GLN A 15 -0.66 -13.48 -4.98
C GLN A 15 0.77 -13.39 -5.57
N GLU A 16 0.94 -12.83 -6.76
CA GLU A 16 2.24 -12.52 -7.36
C GLU A 16 3.01 -11.44 -6.59
N ILE A 17 2.32 -10.64 -5.77
CA ILE A 17 2.96 -9.60 -4.95
C ILE A 17 3.61 -10.27 -3.74
N LYS A 18 4.93 -10.38 -3.78
CA LYS A 18 5.74 -10.89 -2.67
C LYS A 18 5.92 -9.86 -1.56
N GLU A 19 6.18 -8.60 -1.92
CA GLU A 19 6.35 -7.51 -0.95
C GLU A 19 5.71 -6.21 -1.45
N LEU A 20 5.09 -5.46 -0.54
CA LEU A 20 4.54 -4.13 -0.77
C LEU A 20 5.03 -3.18 0.31
N ASP A 21 5.81 -2.17 -0.09
CA ASP A 21 6.35 -1.13 0.79
C ASP A 21 5.80 0.23 0.37
N LEU A 22 5.24 0.98 1.33
CA LEU A 22 4.66 2.31 1.10
C LEU A 22 5.44 3.32 1.94
N ASN A 23 6.19 4.22 1.30
CA ASN A 23 7.06 5.12 2.03
C ASN A 23 7.32 6.44 1.27
N PRO A 24 7.07 7.62 1.85
CA PRO A 24 6.27 7.87 3.04
C PRO A 24 4.77 7.86 2.71
N VAL A 25 3.96 7.50 3.72
CA VAL A 25 2.52 7.81 3.71
C VAL A 25 2.31 9.14 4.43
N MET A 26 1.94 10.17 3.67
CA MET A 26 1.66 11.50 4.19
C MET A 26 0.19 11.64 4.55
N VAL A 27 -0.09 12.26 5.70
CA VAL A 27 -1.46 12.52 6.18
C VAL A 27 -1.76 14.01 6.06
N TYR A 28 -2.93 14.32 5.52
CA TYR A 28 -3.48 15.66 5.34
C TYR A 28 -4.89 15.73 5.97
N GLU A 29 -5.43 16.93 6.10
CA GLU A 29 -6.77 17.14 6.68
C GLU A 29 -7.89 16.35 5.97
N LYS A 30 -7.75 16.14 4.65
CA LYS A 30 -8.77 15.45 3.83
C LYS A 30 -8.47 13.97 3.57
N GLY A 31 -7.39 13.42 4.12
CA GLY A 31 -7.02 12.02 3.91
C GLY A 31 -5.51 11.79 3.89
N ALA A 32 -5.10 10.60 3.48
CA ALA A 32 -3.70 10.21 3.43
C ALA A 32 -3.32 9.73 2.02
N LYS A 33 -2.07 9.97 1.63
CA LYS A 33 -1.53 9.63 0.33
C LYS A 33 -0.13 9.05 0.47
N THR A 34 0.11 7.94 -0.21
CA THR A 34 1.46 7.39 -0.39
C THR A 34 2.18 8.19 -1.48
N VAL A 35 3.39 8.66 -1.19
CA VAL A 35 4.18 9.45 -2.15
C VAL A 35 5.06 8.55 -3.02
N ASP A 36 5.61 7.50 -2.44
CA ASP A 36 6.38 6.48 -3.15
C ASP A 36 5.98 5.08 -2.65
N ALA A 37 5.98 4.11 -3.57
CA ALA A 37 5.61 2.74 -3.30
C ALA A 37 6.50 1.80 -4.11
N ARG A 38 6.97 0.73 -3.45
CA ARG A 38 7.71 -0.36 -4.09
C ARG A 38 6.90 -1.65 -4.00
N ILE A 39 6.80 -2.34 -5.12
CA ILE A 39 6.18 -3.67 -5.23
C ILE A 39 7.25 -4.63 -5.74
N ILE A 40 7.44 -5.74 -5.02
CA ILE A 40 8.29 -6.84 -5.43
C ILE A 40 7.38 -8.00 -5.80
N LEU A 41 7.57 -8.54 -7.00
CA LEU A 41 6.86 -9.70 -7.50
C LEU A 41 7.72 -10.97 -7.35
N GLU A 42 7.12 -12.15 -7.44
CA GLU A 42 7.84 -13.42 -7.63
C GLU A 42 8.52 -13.53 -9.00
#